data_AF-A0A2G9SI00-F1
#
_entry.id   AF-A0A2G9SI00-F1
#
_cell.length_a   1.000
_cell.length_b   1.000
_cell.length_c   1.000
_cell.angle_alpha   90.00
_cell.angle_beta   90.00
_cell.angle_gamma   90.00
#
_symmetry.space_group_name_H-M   'P 1'
#
loop_
_entity.id
_entity.type
_entity.pdbx_description
1 polymer ?
#
loop_
_entity_poly.entity_id
_entity_poly.type
_entity_poly.pdbx_seq_one_letter_code
_entity_poly.pdbx_strand_id
1 'polypeptide(L)'
;MECGSPWGHSPKRRSQERRWGTPDKEDWGHSVQNPCTEEILEEQMKLECKCHGVSGSCTTKTCWNTLPKFRDIGFILKEKYNDAVHVEVVRANRLRQPTFLKIKKIKNYQKPMETDLVYIERSPNYCEEDSATGSVGTQGRLCNRTSPHVDGCDLMCCGRGYNTHQYTKVWQCNCKFHWCCFVKCNTCSERTEVFTCK
;
A
#
# COMPACT_ATOMS: atom_id res chain seq x y z
N MET A 1 -5.45 -9.94 0.44
CA MET A 1 -4.61 -9.93 1.66
C MET A 1 -5.45 -9.30 2.76
N GLU A 2 -5.68 -9.94 3.91
CA GLU A 2 -6.63 -9.56 4.98
C GLU A 2 -5.87 -9.05 6.22
N CYS A 3 -6.43 -8.95 7.42
CA CYS A 3 -5.65 -8.75 8.66
C CYS A 3 -5.98 -9.74 9.78
N GLY A 4 -5.10 -9.89 10.76
CA GLY A 4 -5.24 -10.87 11.83
C GLY A 4 -6.16 -10.49 12.98
N SER A 5 -7.47 -10.36 12.76
CA SER A 5 -8.36 -9.87 13.84
C SER A 5 -8.62 -10.87 14.98
N PRO A 6 -8.71 -10.42 16.26
CA PRO A 6 -8.85 -11.30 17.41
C PRO A 6 -10.24 -11.89 17.73
N TRP A 7 -11.39 -11.30 17.34
CA TRP A 7 -12.69 -11.78 17.87
C TRP A 7 -13.91 -11.59 16.97
N GLY A 8 -14.81 -12.57 17.04
CA GLY A 8 -16.23 -12.43 16.74
C GLY A 8 -16.97 -11.60 17.81
N HIS A 9 -16.57 -10.34 17.99
CA HIS A 9 -17.37 -9.35 18.69
C HIS A 9 -17.73 -8.22 17.73
N SER A 10 -18.99 -8.26 17.28
CA SER A 10 -19.64 -7.18 16.55
C SER A 10 -19.44 -5.85 17.29
N PRO A 11 -18.97 -4.77 16.64
CA PRO A 11 -19.16 -3.43 17.18
C PRO A 11 -20.66 -3.24 17.35
N LYS A 12 -21.10 -2.80 18.53
CA LYS A 12 -22.47 -2.28 18.71
C LYS A 12 -22.62 -1.01 17.87
N ARG A 13 -22.83 -1.14 16.56
CA ARG A 13 -23.47 -0.10 15.76
C ARG A 13 -24.95 -0.42 15.67
N ARG A 14 -25.73 0.63 15.89
CA ARG A 14 -27.20 0.70 15.96
C ARG A 14 -27.88 -0.17 14.90
N SER A 15 -28.93 -0.83 15.35
CA SER A 15 -29.84 -1.71 14.62
C SER A 15 -30.06 -1.35 13.14
N GLN A 16 -29.62 -2.23 12.25
CA GLN A 16 -30.44 -2.62 11.11
C GLN A 16 -30.23 -4.11 10.86
N GLU A 17 -31.34 -4.81 10.95
CA GLU A 17 -31.50 -6.26 10.94
C GLU A 17 -31.29 -6.79 9.53
N ARG A 18 -30.03 -7.05 9.14
CA ARG A 18 -29.73 -7.91 8.00
C ARG A 18 -29.51 -9.32 8.51
N ARG A 19 -30.42 -10.20 8.09
CA ARG A 19 -30.34 -11.66 8.25
C ARG A 19 -28.98 -12.14 7.73
N TRP A 20 -28.05 -12.42 8.64
CA TRP A 20 -26.73 -12.97 8.30
C TRP A 20 -26.92 -14.36 7.71
N GLY A 21 -26.88 -14.46 6.38
CA GLY A 21 -26.61 -15.71 5.68
C GLY A 21 -25.21 -16.22 6.06
N THR A 22 -24.92 -17.50 5.77
CA THR A 22 -23.57 -18.06 5.89
C THR A 22 -22.57 -17.13 5.18
N PRO A 23 -21.52 -16.63 5.84
CA PRO A 23 -20.62 -15.69 5.20
C PRO A 23 -19.77 -16.43 4.16
N ASP A 24 -19.93 -16.07 2.90
CA ASP A 24 -19.13 -16.59 1.79
C ASP A 24 -17.67 -16.12 1.90
N LYS A 25 -16.74 -16.82 1.23
CA LYS A 25 -15.29 -16.53 1.29
C LYS A 25 -14.95 -15.07 0.95
N GLU A 26 -15.73 -14.42 0.10
CA GLU A 26 -15.51 -13.03 -0.34
C GLU A 26 -15.90 -12.00 0.73
N ASP A 27 -16.87 -12.32 1.61
CA ASP A 27 -17.38 -11.42 2.66
C ASP A 27 -16.35 -11.22 3.80
N TRP A 28 -15.51 -12.23 4.05
CA TRP A 28 -14.42 -12.16 5.04
C TRP A 28 -13.29 -11.20 4.62
N GLY A 29 -12.94 -11.16 3.34
CA GLY A 29 -11.87 -10.28 2.83
C GLY A 29 -12.21 -8.80 2.96
N HIS A 30 -13.46 -8.43 2.68
CA HIS A 30 -13.92 -7.04 2.79
C HIS A 30 -14.16 -6.57 4.23
N SER A 31 -14.65 -7.44 5.12
CA SER A 31 -14.97 -7.05 6.50
C SER A 31 -13.75 -6.90 7.41
N VAL A 32 -12.59 -7.44 7.04
CA VAL A 32 -11.39 -7.55 7.92
C VAL A 32 -10.25 -6.62 7.49
N GLN A 33 -10.30 -6.02 6.30
CA GLN A 33 -9.22 -5.17 5.80
C GLN A 33 -9.31 -3.70 6.24
N ASN A 34 -10.52 -3.21 6.48
CA ASN A 34 -10.77 -1.83 6.92
C ASN A 34 -10.21 -1.50 8.34
N PRO A 35 -10.27 -2.42 9.34
CA PRO A 35 -9.83 -2.13 10.71
C PRO A 35 -8.33 -1.87 10.87
N CYS A 36 -7.46 -2.67 10.27
CA CYS A 36 -6.01 -2.51 10.45
C CYS A 36 -5.44 -1.30 9.71
N THR A 37 -6.02 -0.92 8.57
CA THR A 37 -5.68 0.37 7.94
C THR A 37 -6.12 1.56 8.78
N GLU A 38 -7.28 1.46 9.45
CA GLU A 38 -7.80 2.49 10.36
C GLU A 38 -6.91 2.61 11.61
N GLU A 39 -6.51 1.49 12.21
CA GLU A 39 -5.61 1.45 13.36
C GLU A 39 -4.22 2.05 13.02
N ILE A 40 -3.64 1.68 11.87
CA ILE A 40 -2.36 2.27 11.41
C ILE A 40 -2.51 3.79 11.20
N LEU A 41 -3.65 4.26 10.71
CA LEU A 41 -3.87 5.70 10.51
C LEU A 41 -3.98 6.44 11.84
N GLU A 42 -4.73 5.90 12.80
CA GLU A 42 -4.91 6.48 14.13
C GLU A 42 -3.59 6.56 14.91
N GLU A 43 -2.79 5.49 14.90
CA GLU A 43 -1.47 5.47 15.53
C GLU A 43 -0.49 6.49 14.95
N GLN A 44 -0.64 6.82 13.66
CA GLN A 44 0.27 7.73 12.95
C GLN A 44 -0.20 9.19 12.95
N MET A 45 -1.31 9.51 13.63
CA MET A 45 -1.76 10.90 13.79
C MET A 45 -0.74 11.71 14.57
N LYS A 46 -0.50 12.95 14.13
CA LYS A 46 0.49 13.86 14.75
C LYS A 46 -0.20 15.10 15.29
N LEU A 47 0.28 15.58 16.43
CA LEU A 47 -0.11 16.88 16.95
C LEU A 47 0.70 17.95 16.21
N GLU A 48 0.05 18.74 15.34
CA GLU A 48 0.66 19.95 14.80
C GLU A 48 0.18 21.16 15.58
N CYS A 49 1.08 22.14 15.72
CA CYS A 49 0.80 23.38 16.42
C CYS A 49 1.16 24.57 15.54
N LYS A 50 0.30 25.59 15.53
CA LYS A 50 0.61 26.90 14.94
C LYS A 50 0.81 27.93 16.04
N CYS A 51 2.00 28.52 16.04
CA CYS A 51 2.37 29.60 16.93
C CYS A 51 1.84 30.93 16.41
N HIS A 52 1.30 31.75 17.31
CA HIS A 52 0.70 33.04 16.96
C HIS A 52 0.93 34.09 18.06
N GLY A 53 2.02 33.95 18.83
CA GLY A 53 2.52 34.99 19.72
C GLY A 53 3.18 36.15 18.96
N VAL A 54 3.47 37.23 19.69
CA VAL A 54 4.10 38.45 19.15
C VAL A 54 5.37 38.10 18.35
N SER A 55 5.50 38.67 17.15
CA SER A 55 6.62 38.43 16.22
C SER A 55 6.83 36.96 15.83
N GLY A 56 5.78 36.13 15.89
CA GLY A 56 5.87 34.69 15.56
C GLY A 56 6.33 33.80 16.72
N SER A 57 6.36 34.33 17.95
CA SER A 57 6.66 33.55 19.16
C SER A 57 5.64 32.42 19.41
N CYS A 58 6.08 31.34 20.06
CA CYS A 58 5.25 30.20 20.45
C CYS A 58 4.74 30.26 21.89
N THR A 59 4.83 31.42 22.57
CA THR A 59 4.25 31.61 23.92
C THR A 59 2.75 31.33 23.96
N THR A 60 2.04 31.62 22.86
CA THR A 60 0.67 31.19 22.62
C THR A 60 0.64 30.40 21.31
N LYS A 61 0.06 29.20 21.35
CA LYS A 61 -0.08 28.31 20.20
C LYS A 61 -1.40 27.56 20.25
N THR A 62 -1.93 27.24 19.09
CA THR A 62 -3.09 26.34 18.94
C THR A 62 -2.59 25.06 18.30
N CYS A 63 -2.99 23.91 18.83
CA CYS A 63 -2.61 22.61 18.29
C CYS A 63 -3.85 21.82 17.88
N TRP A 64 -3.71 20.95 16.90
CA TRP A 64 -4.73 20.02 16.43
C TRP A 64 -4.08 18.71 16.00
N ASN A 65 -4.81 17.61 16.10
CA ASN A 65 -4.38 16.34 15.52
C ASN A 65 -4.57 16.38 14.01
N THR A 66 -3.57 15.93 13.28
CA THR A 66 -3.55 15.94 11.82
C THR A 66 -3.04 14.61 11.30
N LEU A 67 -3.53 14.27 10.11
CA LEU A 67 -3.12 13.07 9.40
C LEU A 67 -1.69 13.23 8.89
N PRO A 68 -0.87 12.16 8.94
CA PRO A 68 0.44 12.17 8.31
C PRO A 68 0.31 12.31 6.79
N LYS A 69 1.42 12.60 6.12
CA LYS A 69 1.45 12.62 4.66
C LYS A 69 1.09 11.22 4.15
N PHE A 70 0.22 11.16 3.15
CA PHE A 70 -0.24 9.88 2.59
C PHE A 70 0.92 8.97 2.14
N ARG A 71 2.02 9.55 1.65
CA ARG A 71 3.22 8.81 1.27
C ARG A 71 3.83 8.01 2.43
N ASP A 72 3.81 8.56 3.65
CA ASP A 72 4.33 7.90 4.84
C ASP A 72 3.49 6.66 5.18
N ILE A 73 2.15 6.82 5.14
CA ILE A 73 1.21 5.69 5.30
C ILE A 73 1.40 4.64 4.20
N GLY A 74 1.58 5.08 2.96
CA GLY A 74 1.84 4.19 1.83
C GLY A 74 3.10 3.34 2.02
N PHE A 75 4.17 3.90 2.61
CA PHE A 75 5.37 3.13 2.94
C PHE A 75 5.12 2.10 4.04
N ILE A 76 4.44 2.48 5.13
CA ILE A 76 4.10 1.56 6.23
C ILE A 76 3.25 0.38 5.71
N LEU A 77 2.22 0.69 4.91
CA LEU A 77 1.37 -0.35 4.31
C LEU A 77 2.15 -1.23 3.33
N LYS A 78 3.13 -0.67 2.61
CA LYS A 78 3.99 -1.44 1.71
C LYS A 78 4.93 -2.39 2.45
N GLU A 79 5.44 -1.98 3.61
CA GLU A 79 6.22 -2.86 4.50
C GLU A 79 5.34 -4.00 5.02
N LYS A 80 4.16 -3.68 5.56
CA LYS A 80 3.17 -4.68 6.00
C LYS A 80 2.75 -5.64 4.88
N TYR A 81 2.65 -5.15 3.64
CA TYR A 81 2.40 -5.99 2.48
C TYR A 81 3.54 -6.99 2.20
N ASN A 82 4.79 -6.55 2.33
CA ASN A 82 5.94 -7.42 2.09
C ASN A 82 6.06 -8.52 3.17
N ASP A 83 5.63 -8.21 4.39
CA ASP A 83 5.63 -9.12 5.54
C ASP A 83 4.31 -9.90 5.70
N ALA A 84 3.41 -9.83 4.71
CA ALA A 84 2.07 -10.38 4.83
C ALA A 84 2.06 -11.90 5.06
N VAL A 85 1.10 -12.37 5.87
CA VAL A 85 1.10 -13.74 6.41
C VAL A 85 0.08 -14.65 5.72
N HIS A 86 0.52 -15.82 5.23
CA HIS A 86 -0.40 -16.82 4.68
C HIS A 86 -1.20 -17.51 5.80
N VAL A 87 -2.52 -17.35 5.80
CA VAL A 87 -3.44 -17.94 6.77
C VAL A 87 -4.38 -18.97 6.15
N GLU A 88 -4.91 -19.85 6.99
CA GLU A 88 -5.98 -20.79 6.69
C GLU A 88 -7.19 -20.54 7.58
N VAL A 89 -8.39 -20.70 7.02
CA VAL A 89 -9.64 -20.59 7.77
C VAL A 89 -9.90 -21.91 8.48
N VAL A 90 -9.89 -21.90 9.81
CA VAL A 90 -10.23 -23.06 10.62
C VAL A 90 -11.71 -22.98 10.98
N ARG A 91 -12.47 -23.99 10.52
CA ARG A 91 -13.89 -24.17 10.87
C ARG A 91 -14.01 -25.12 12.04
N ALA A 92 -14.60 -24.68 13.15
CA ALA A 92 -14.91 -25.56 14.26
C ALA A 92 -16.13 -26.45 13.90
N ASN A 93 -15.98 -27.76 14.04
CA ASN A 93 -16.95 -28.76 13.55
C ASN A 93 -18.21 -28.93 14.43
N ARG A 94 -18.45 -28.06 15.42
CA ARG A 94 -19.66 -28.07 16.24
C ARG A 94 -20.18 -26.65 16.45
N LEU A 95 -21.50 -26.51 16.34
CA LEU A 95 -22.26 -25.26 16.42
C LEU A 95 -21.72 -24.28 17.47
N ARG A 96 -21.50 -23.03 17.03
CA ARG A 96 -21.25 -21.81 17.84
C ARG A 96 -19.81 -21.42 18.19
N GLN A 97 -18.78 -21.93 17.52
CA GLN A 97 -17.47 -21.28 17.55
C GLN A 97 -17.20 -20.47 16.27
N PRO A 98 -16.71 -19.22 16.38
CA PRO A 98 -16.38 -18.42 15.21
C PRO A 98 -15.23 -19.07 14.43
N THR A 99 -15.33 -19.02 13.10
CA THR A 99 -14.20 -19.26 12.20
C THR A 99 -13.05 -18.36 12.60
N PHE A 100 -11.84 -18.92 12.71
CA PHE A 100 -10.63 -18.16 13.02
C PHE A 100 -9.53 -18.42 12.00
N LEU A 101 -8.65 -17.43 11.87
CA LEU A 101 -7.48 -17.48 11.00
C LEU A 101 -6.29 -18.06 11.76
N LYS A 102 -5.60 -19.01 11.12
CA LYS A 102 -4.39 -19.64 11.62
C LYS A 102 -3.27 -19.48 10.61
N ILE A 103 -2.05 -19.18 11.07
CA ILE A 103 -0.88 -19.08 10.20
C ILE A 103 -0.50 -20.48 9.64
N LYS A 104 -0.38 -20.61 8.33
CA LYS A 104 -0.20 -21.90 7.64
C LYS A 104 1.20 -22.53 7.82
N LYS A 105 2.25 -21.71 7.99
CA LYS A 105 3.65 -22.18 8.00
C LYS A 105 4.14 -22.71 9.36
N ILE A 106 3.40 -22.49 10.44
CA ILE A 106 3.88 -22.75 11.80
C ILE A 106 3.28 -24.07 12.31
N LYS A 107 4.12 -24.97 12.83
CA LYS A 107 3.68 -26.28 13.35
C LYS A 107 2.74 -26.14 14.55
N ASN A 108 2.89 -25.06 15.31
CA ASN A 108 2.04 -24.72 16.45
C ASN A 108 0.98 -23.70 16.04
N TYR A 109 -0.15 -23.72 16.74
CA TYR A 109 -1.20 -22.71 16.54
C TYR A 109 -0.66 -21.32 16.92
N GLN A 110 -0.56 -20.45 15.92
CA GLN A 110 -0.28 -19.03 16.11
C GLN A 110 -1.31 -18.22 15.31
N LYS A 111 -1.86 -17.22 16.00
CA LYS A 111 -2.79 -16.27 15.43
C LYS A 111 -2.01 -15.07 14.87
N PRO A 112 -2.36 -14.54 13.68
CA PRO A 112 -1.80 -13.27 13.21
C PRO A 112 -2.19 -12.11 14.13
N MET A 113 -1.39 -11.05 14.14
CA MET A 113 -1.67 -9.82 14.89
C MET A 113 -2.73 -8.97 14.20
N GLU A 114 -3.38 -8.09 14.95
CA GLU A 114 -4.44 -7.21 14.42
C GLU A 114 -3.90 -6.25 13.35
N THR A 115 -2.65 -5.81 13.48
CA THR A 115 -1.96 -4.95 12.51
C THR A 115 -1.22 -5.73 11.40
N ASP A 116 -1.29 -7.06 11.37
CA ASP A 116 -0.65 -7.86 10.32
C ASP A 116 -1.55 -7.89 9.10
N LEU A 117 -0.97 -7.66 7.91
CA LEU A 117 -1.63 -8.03 6.67
C LEU A 117 -1.48 -9.56 6.49
N VAL A 118 -2.54 -10.28 6.14
CA VAL A 118 -2.60 -11.73 5.97
C VAL A 118 -3.10 -12.06 4.56
N TYR A 119 -3.19 -13.31 4.13
CA TYR A 119 -3.87 -13.69 2.88
C TYR A 119 -4.23 -15.16 2.92
N ILE A 120 -5.32 -15.55 2.25
CA ILE A 120 -5.76 -16.95 2.18
C ILE A 120 -5.23 -17.64 0.92
N GLU A 121 -5.25 -16.93 -0.21
CA GLU A 121 -4.87 -17.47 -1.51
C GLU A 121 -3.56 -16.83 -2.00
N ARG A 122 -2.73 -17.64 -2.66
CA ARG A 122 -1.46 -17.16 -3.21
C ARG A 122 -1.75 -16.24 -4.38
N SER A 123 -0.95 -15.19 -4.52
CA SER A 123 -1.02 -14.31 -5.68
C SER A 123 -0.80 -15.10 -6.98
N PRO A 124 -1.57 -14.80 -8.05
CA PRO A 124 -1.33 -15.36 -9.37
C PRO A 124 -0.01 -14.85 -9.96
N ASN A 125 0.35 -15.41 -11.11
CA ASN A 125 1.42 -14.85 -11.92
C ASN A 125 0.89 -13.64 -12.70
N TYR A 126 1.54 -12.48 -12.55
CA TYR A 126 1.15 -11.22 -13.20
C TYR A 126 1.93 -10.90 -14.48
N CYS A 127 2.74 -11.83 -14.98
CA CYS A 127 3.61 -11.62 -16.15
C CYS A 127 2.83 -11.49 -17.45
N GLU A 128 1.84 -12.36 -17.64
CA GLU A 128 0.99 -12.43 -18.84
C GLU A 128 -0.39 -11.87 -18.52
N GLU A 129 -1.12 -11.48 -19.56
CA GLU A 129 -2.50 -11.06 -19.42
C GLU A 129 -3.38 -12.26 -19.00
N ASP A 130 -4.20 -12.03 -17.97
CA ASP A 130 -5.15 -13.00 -17.45
C ASP A 130 -6.45 -12.28 -17.09
N SER A 131 -7.44 -12.43 -17.96
CA SER A 131 -8.77 -11.84 -17.78
C SER A 131 -9.52 -12.40 -16.58
N ALA A 132 -9.21 -13.61 -16.12
CA ALA A 132 -9.90 -14.22 -14.98
C ALA A 132 -9.50 -13.57 -13.66
N THR A 133 -8.23 -13.17 -13.52
CA THR A 133 -7.73 -12.42 -12.36
C THR A 133 -7.76 -10.91 -12.56
N GLY A 134 -8.03 -10.44 -13.79
CA GLY A 134 -7.96 -9.03 -14.17
C GLY A 134 -6.53 -8.51 -14.33
N SER A 135 -5.54 -9.39 -14.45
CA SER A 135 -4.16 -9.00 -14.70
C SER A 135 -3.98 -8.61 -16.17
N VAL A 136 -3.42 -7.43 -16.42
CA VAL A 136 -3.10 -6.93 -17.76
C VAL A 136 -1.73 -7.39 -18.27
N GLY A 137 -0.99 -8.18 -17.48
CA GLY A 137 0.39 -8.55 -17.77
C GLY A 137 1.40 -7.41 -17.58
N THR A 138 2.66 -7.67 -17.95
CA THR A 138 3.75 -6.69 -17.82
C THR A 138 4.26 -6.11 -19.14
N GLN A 139 3.70 -6.52 -20.27
CA GLN A 139 4.09 -6.02 -21.58
C GLN A 139 3.94 -4.49 -21.66
N GLY A 140 4.93 -3.83 -22.28
CA GLY A 140 4.94 -2.36 -22.43
C GLY A 140 5.24 -1.56 -21.15
N ARG A 141 5.39 -2.20 -19.99
CA ARG A 141 5.74 -1.50 -18.74
C ARG A 141 7.19 -1.02 -18.77
N LEU A 142 7.42 0.14 -18.16
CA LEU A 142 8.76 0.68 -17.92
C LEU A 142 9.53 -0.22 -16.95
N CYS A 143 10.82 -0.44 -17.24
CA CYS A 143 11.72 -1.17 -16.36
C CYS A 143 13.06 -0.46 -16.21
N ASN A 144 13.76 -0.79 -15.13
CA ASN A 144 15.07 -0.24 -14.81
C ASN A 144 16.17 -1.25 -15.15
N ARG A 145 16.96 -0.98 -16.19
CA ARG A 145 18.03 -1.91 -16.62
C ARG A 145 19.11 -2.13 -15.58
N THR A 146 19.35 -1.15 -14.70
CA THR A 146 20.43 -1.22 -13.69
C THR A 146 19.99 -1.78 -12.35
N SER A 147 18.69 -1.91 -12.10
CA SER A 147 18.20 -2.40 -10.80
C SER A 147 18.18 -3.93 -10.76
N PRO A 148 18.71 -4.56 -9.71
CA PRO A 148 18.55 -5.99 -9.47
C PRO A 148 17.23 -6.34 -8.75
N HIS A 149 16.42 -5.34 -8.39
CA HIS A 149 15.19 -5.53 -7.61
C HIS A 149 13.97 -5.75 -8.52
N VAL A 150 12.78 -5.74 -7.93
CA VAL A 150 11.51 -5.96 -8.62
C VAL A 150 11.22 -4.97 -9.74
N ASP A 151 11.85 -3.79 -9.77
CA ASP A 151 11.77 -2.80 -10.86
C ASP A 151 12.78 -3.08 -11.99
N GLY A 152 13.68 -4.03 -11.78
CA GLY A 152 14.68 -4.50 -12.74
C GLY A 152 14.05 -5.11 -13.98
N CYS A 153 14.63 -4.87 -15.16
CA CYS A 153 14.08 -5.41 -16.41
C CYS A 153 14.00 -6.94 -16.46
N ASP A 154 14.92 -7.65 -15.80
CA ASP A 154 14.89 -9.12 -15.77
C ASP A 154 13.64 -9.66 -15.03
N LEU A 155 13.28 -9.02 -13.91
CA LEU A 155 12.12 -9.39 -13.09
C LEU A 155 10.82 -8.78 -13.62
N MET A 156 10.79 -7.48 -13.94
CA MET A 156 9.60 -6.79 -14.47
C MET A 156 9.12 -7.39 -15.78
N CYS A 157 10.04 -7.78 -16.66
CA CYS A 157 9.74 -8.33 -17.98
C CYS A 157 9.72 -9.86 -17.97
N CYS A 158 9.84 -10.50 -16.80
CA CYS A 158 9.73 -11.95 -16.62
C CYS A 158 10.66 -12.75 -17.56
N GLY A 159 11.86 -12.25 -17.82
CA GLY A 159 12.82 -12.87 -18.74
C GLY A 159 12.51 -12.74 -20.24
N ARG A 160 11.42 -12.08 -20.66
CA ARG A 160 11.10 -11.85 -22.09
C ARG A 160 12.03 -10.83 -22.78
N GLY A 161 12.82 -10.10 -21.99
CA GLY A 161 13.64 -8.99 -22.45
C GLY A 161 12.85 -7.68 -22.60
N TYR A 162 13.52 -6.66 -23.11
CA TYR A 162 13.00 -5.29 -23.20
C TYR A 162 13.43 -4.60 -24.49
N ASN A 163 12.66 -3.58 -24.89
CA ASN A 163 12.98 -2.65 -25.95
C ASN A 163 13.67 -1.41 -25.37
N THR A 164 14.58 -0.80 -26.13
CA THR A 164 15.28 0.43 -25.75
C THR A 164 14.83 1.56 -26.66
N HIS A 165 14.32 2.63 -26.08
CA HIS A 165 13.93 3.84 -26.78
C HIS A 165 14.81 5.01 -26.33
N GLN A 166 15.39 5.74 -27.28
CA GLN A 166 16.15 6.96 -27.00
C GLN A 166 15.26 8.18 -27.20
N TYR A 167 15.27 9.08 -26.23
CA TYR A 167 14.55 10.35 -26.32
C TYR A 167 15.40 11.46 -25.71
N THR A 168 15.13 12.70 -26.11
CA THR A 168 15.78 13.87 -25.55
C THR A 168 14.88 14.46 -24.47
N LYS A 169 15.29 14.34 -23.21
CA LYS A 169 14.60 14.98 -22.09
C LYS A 169 15.02 16.44 -22.05
N VAL A 170 14.05 17.36 -22.04
CA VAL A 170 14.28 18.81 -21.99
C VAL A 170 13.71 19.36 -20.68
N TRP A 171 14.47 20.17 -19.96
CA TRP A 171 14.02 20.80 -18.71
C TRP A 171 14.66 22.17 -18.50
N GLN A 172 14.07 22.96 -17.58
CA GLN A 172 14.63 24.24 -17.16
C GLN A 172 15.73 24.02 -16.12
N CYS A 173 16.90 24.58 -16.37
CA CYS A 173 18.10 24.41 -15.56
C CYS A 173 18.76 25.77 -15.30
N ASN A 174 19.74 25.81 -14.37
CA ASN A 174 20.53 27.02 -14.10
C ASN A 174 19.66 28.27 -13.81
N CYS A 175 18.54 28.07 -13.14
CA CYS A 175 17.58 29.11 -12.83
C CYS A 175 18.16 30.14 -11.85
N LYS A 176 18.13 31.43 -12.23
CA LYS A 176 18.55 32.56 -11.41
C LYS A 176 17.36 33.46 -11.09
N PHE A 177 17.19 33.78 -9.83
CA PHE A 177 16.22 34.78 -9.40
C PHE A 177 16.77 36.17 -9.65
N HIS A 178 16.01 37.00 -10.35
CA HIS A 178 16.29 38.41 -10.53
C HIS A 178 15.37 39.21 -9.59
N TRP A 179 15.99 39.98 -8.68
CA TRP A 179 15.26 40.83 -7.75
C TRP A 179 14.42 41.84 -8.53
N CYS A 180 13.11 41.88 -8.22
CA CYS A 180 12.03 42.55 -8.98
C CYS A 180 11.67 41.90 -10.34
N CYS A 181 10.95 40.77 -10.49
CA CYS A 181 10.44 39.70 -9.62
C CYS A 181 10.26 38.46 -10.52
N PHE A 182 11.35 37.97 -11.15
CA PHE A 182 11.24 36.87 -12.09
C PHE A 182 12.41 35.90 -11.98
N VAL A 183 12.16 34.66 -12.35
CA VAL A 183 13.19 33.62 -12.45
C VAL A 183 13.52 33.45 -13.93
N LYS A 184 14.81 33.58 -14.25
CA LYS A 184 15.31 33.29 -15.60
C LYS A 184 16.05 31.96 -15.57
N CYS A 185 15.62 31.01 -16.40
CA CYS A 185 16.23 29.69 -16.53
C CYS A 185 16.76 29.48 -17.95
N ASN A 186 17.73 28.58 -18.07
CA ASN A 186 18.17 28.07 -19.37
C ASN A 186 17.37 26.81 -19.71
N THR A 187 17.21 26.54 -21.00
CA THR A 187 16.66 25.26 -21.45
C THR A 187 17.82 24.28 -21.64
N CYS A 188 17.88 23.25 -20.79
CA CYS A 188 18.83 22.14 -20.90
C CYS A 188 18.17 20.94 -21.57
N SER A 189 18.98 20.09 -22.19
CA SER A 189 18.54 18.83 -22.77
C SER A 189 19.56 17.71 -22.57
N GLU A 190 19.09 16.50 -22.32
CA GLU A 190 19.93 15.31 -22.21
C GLU A 190 19.30 14.13 -22.96
N ARG A 191 20.13 13.39 -23.69
CA ARG A 191 19.71 12.14 -24.32
C ARG A 191 19.61 11.07 -23.24
N THR A 192 18.41 10.53 -23.08
CA THR A 192 18.11 9.49 -22.10
C THR A 192 17.53 8.26 -22.79
N GLU A 193 17.79 7.10 -22.18
CA GLU A 193 17.27 5.82 -22.64
C GLU A 193 16.12 5.39 -21.72
N VAL A 194 15.02 4.92 -22.32
CA VAL A 194 13.90 4.32 -21.63
C VAL A 194 13.76 2.87 -22.08
N PHE A 195 13.56 1.97 -21.13
CA PHE A 195 13.42 0.54 -21.36
C PHE A 195 11.99 0.10 -21.08
N THR A 196 11.40 -0.66 -22.01
CA THR A 196 10.01 -1.15 -21.92
C THR A 196 9.96 -2.66 -22.14
N CYS A 197 9.17 -3.38 -21.35
CA CYS A 197 9.07 -4.83 -21.48
C CYS A 197 8.45 -5.26 -22.81
N LYS A 198 8.99 -6.34 -23.38
CA LYS A 198 8.45 -6.99 -24.58
C LYS A 198 7.19 -7.79 -24.30
#